data_AF-A0A953TKJ6-F1
#
_entry.id   AF-A0A953TKJ6-F1
#
_cell.length_a   1.000
_cell.length_b   1.000
_cell.length_c   1.000
_cell.angle_alpha   90.00
_cell.angle_beta   90.00
_cell.angle_gamma   90.00
#
_symmetry.space_group_name_H-M   'P 1'
#
loop_
_entity.id
_entity.type
_entity.pdbx_description
1 polymer ?
#
loop_
_entity_poly.entity_id
_entity_poly.type
_entity_poly.pdbx_seq_one_letter_code
_entity_poly.pdbx_strand_id
1 'polypeptide(L)'
;MNDKRRSVTRLAFRLNLRSALALFLCQVLALEAGCGGAPRAPRGVTPTPQAGTLPYYLQKSYMELFEQAEKLGFTAGQIREERERLRQGKEYCAAKYKQRAANYDQQLDEAEKELERTTQAINDKQRRERHCKIEELRTLKSQAEVLAGHAIPAAYDNRAAKLELIEKWPAEEKQIRAELASGAYRARHWANVQDIGYRTIAEDQDKDMKPGQEAVERLKSTGMLPKEVEDKAIVEYVTKVAERVAEHSDLRMPLHVTVLNSKEINAFALPGGFLFIERGLLEATDNETELAGVIAHELAHVTARHAHKLMVRATITSIFYQAAQVAAMILTGGAASIGMYYLLQYSFFGLGLVLDLRLLGVSRDFELEADQLGVQYAWNAGYDPRGFIQFFDKMATKEGYANGASWFRTHPPFYRRMVESQREILFLGLKEEMIEQTSAFEAMKKALHKVTAQAQKEEKDRPTLKGREKDCPPPKKLEFTPGQPIEALCLNGGEEPAAKPETPPPPSHPSPPLTRLQGTSIPPCSCSAGQN
;
A
#
# COMPACT_ATOMS: atom_id res chain seq x y z
N MET A 1 -76.26 -0.39 23.40
CA MET A 1 -75.53 0.49 22.46
C MET A 1 -74.09 0.58 22.98
N ASN A 2 -73.30 -0.48 22.82
CA ASN A 2 -72.44 -0.84 21.67
C ASN A 2 -71.18 0.04 21.57
N ASP A 3 -69.95 -0.45 21.38
CA ASP A 3 -69.36 -1.80 21.39
C ASP A 3 -67.82 -1.62 21.24
N LYS A 4 -67.03 -2.54 21.79
CA LYS A 4 -65.60 -2.83 21.52
C LYS A 4 -64.50 -1.79 21.82
N ARG A 5 -64.02 -1.81 23.08
CA ARG A 5 -62.57 -1.98 23.35
C ARG A 5 -62.26 -3.48 23.36
N ARG A 6 -61.39 -3.96 22.47
CA ARG A 6 -60.79 -5.32 22.48
C ARG A 6 -59.27 -5.13 22.43
N SER A 7 -58.55 -5.60 23.45
CA SER A 7 -57.75 -6.85 23.43
C SER A 7 -56.45 -6.63 22.63
N VAL A 8 -55.25 -6.67 23.20
CA VAL A 8 -54.64 -7.83 23.88
C VAL A 8 -53.57 -7.34 24.87
N THR A 9 -53.74 -7.65 26.16
CA THR A 9 -52.63 -7.76 27.13
C THR A 9 -52.60 -9.22 27.56
N ARG A 10 -51.43 -9.87 27.45
CA ARG A 10 -50.97 -11.14 28.05
C ARG A 10 -50.30 -12.04 27.00
N LEU A 11 -48.99 -11.85 26.82
CA LEU A 11 -48.10 -12.99 26.66
C LEU A 11 -46.98 -12.81 27.67
N ALA A 12 -47.13 -13.50 28.81
CA ALA A 12 -46.18 -13.50 29.89
C ALA A 12 -44.87 -14.11 29.42
N PHE A 13 -43.82 -13.30 29.45
CA PHE A 13 -42.42 -13.71 29.34
C PHE A 13 -42.08 -14.53 30.60
N ARG A 14 -42.36 -15.83 30.59
CA ARG A 14 -41.71 -16.80 31.49
C ARG A 14 -40.62 -17.49 30.69
N LEU A 15 -39.54 -16.77 30.41
CA LEU A 15 -38.29 -17.43 30.04
C LEU A 15 -37.68 -18.00 31.32
N ASN A 16 -37.63 -19.33 31.33
CA ASN A 16 -37.18 -20.17 32.42
C ASN A 16 -35.69 -19.88 32.69
N LEU A 17 -35.35 -19.40 33.90
CA LEU A 17 -33.99 -19.04 34.31
C LEU A 17 -32.99 -20.20 34.14
N ARG A 18 -33.49 -21.45 34.09
CA ARG A 18 -32.73 -22.67 33.81
C ARG A 18 -32.25 -22.78 32.35
N SER A 19 -33.01 -22.23 31.39
CA SER A 19 -32.62 -22.23 29.97
C SER A 19 -31.56 -21.15 29.68
N ALA A 20 -31.60 -20.03 30.39
CA ALA A 20 -30.59 -18.98 30.29
C ALA A 20 -29.25 -19.44 30.89
N LEU A 21 -29.26 -20.18 32.01
CA LEU A 21 -28.04 -20.75 32.59
C LEU A 21 -27.41 -21.85 31.72
N ALA A 22 -28.22 -22.65 31.03
CA ALA A 22 -27.72 -23.69 30.13
C ALA A 22 -27.05 -23.11 28.87
N LEU A 23 -27.61 -22.02 28.32
CA LEU A 23 -26.99 -21.28 27.20
C LEU A 23 -25.71 -20.56 27.63
N PHE A 24 -25.66 -20.02 28.85
CA PHE A 24 -24.45 -19.39 29.38
C PHE A 24 -23.34 -20.42 29.68
N LEU A 25 -23.66 -21.58 30.25
CA LEU A 25 -22.68 -22.65 30.46
C LEU A 25 -22.18 -23.24 29.13
N CYS A 26 -23.01 -23.30 28.08
CA CYS A 26 -22.58 -23.76 26.76
C CYS A 26 -21.67 -22.73 26.06
N GLN A 27 -21.87 -21.43 26.28
CA GLN A 27 -20.95 -20.39 25.81
C GLN A 27 -19.63 -20.36 26.60
N VAL A 28 -19.66 -20.61 27.91
CA VAL A 28 -18.43 -20.66 28.72
C VAL A 28 -17.63 -21.94 28.44
N LEU A 29 -18.27 -23.09 28.21
CA LEU A 29 -17.59 -24.33 27.81
C LEU A 29 -17.10 -24.32 26.35
N ALA A 30 -17.71 -23.51 25.47
CA ALA A 30 -17.19 -23.28 24.11
C ALA A 30 -15.96 -22.34 24.08
N LEU A 31 -15.72 -21.55 25.14
CA LEU A 31 -14.49 -20.75 25.27
C LEU A 31 -13.28 -21.57 25.75
N GLU A 32 -13.48 -22.70 26.43
CA GLU A 32 -12.36 -23.54 26.91
C GLU A 32 -12.00 -24.70 25.95
N ALA A 33 -12.78 -24.94 24.90
CA ALA A 33 -12.44 -25.90 23.83
C ALA A 33 -11.71 -25.24 22.63
N GLY A 34 -11.25 -24.01 22.79
CA GLY A 34 -10.44 -23.27 21.81
C GLY A 34 -8.95 -23.30 22.13
N CYS A 35 -8.36 -24.47 22.34
CA CYS A 35 -6.91 -24.63 22.19
C CYS A 35 -6.54 -24.49 20.71
N GLY A 36 -6.69 -23.28 20.16
CA GLY A 36 -6.04 -22.87 18.94
C GLY A 36 -4.55 -22.81 19.22
N GLY A 37 -3.87 -23.96 19.09
CA GLY A 37 -2.41 -23.99 19.10
C GLY A 37 -1.89 -22.96 18.10
N ALA A 38 -0.81 -22.27 18.47
CA ALA A 38 -0.17 -21.30 17.57
C ALA A 38 -0.02 -21.93 16.17
N PRO A 39 -0.34 -21.19 15.08
CA PRO A 39 -0.24 -21.72 13.73
C PRO A 39 1.15 -22.34 13.53
N ARG A 40 1.20 -23.56 12.99
CA ARG A 40 2.47 -24.21 12.69
C ARG A 40 3.06 -23.61 11.43
N ALA A 41 4.38 -23.47 11.40
CA ALA A 41 5.09 -23.02 10.20
C ALA A 41 4.73 -23.93 9.01
N PRO A 42 4.42 -23.37 7.83
CA PRO A 42 4.13 -24.17 6.65
C PRO A 42 5.36 -25.03 6.28
N ARG A 43 5.13 -26.31 5.96
CA ARG A 43 6.21 -27.24 5.55
C ARG A 43 6.78 -26.81 4.20
N GLY A 44 8.10 -26.96 4.02
CA GLY A 44 8.74 -26.90 2.70
C GLY A 44 9.05 -25.51 2.15
N VAL A 45 9.00 -24.45 2.97
CA VAL A 45 9.37 -23.12 2.46
C VAL A 45 10.89 -23.00 2.35
N THR A 46 11.37 -22.93 1.13
CA THR A 46 12.76 -22.63 0.79
C THR A 46 12.90 -21.11 0.57
N PRO A 47 14.02 -20.48 0.99
CA PRO A 47 14.25 -19.04 0.76
C PRO A 47 14.26 -18.65 -0.72
N THR A 48 14.54 -19.61 -1.60
CA THR A 48 14.57 -19.45 -3.05
C THR A 48 13.74 -20.56 -3.67
N PRO A 49 12.56 -20.25 -4.25
CA PRO A 49 11.75 -21.24 -4.94
C PRO A 49 12.51 -21.91 -6.08
N GLN A 50 12.27 -23.21 -6.26
CA GLN A 50 12.81 -23.94 -7.39
C GLN A 50 12.11 -23.52 -8.69
N ALA A 51 12.88 -23.32 -9.76
CA ALA A 51 12.33 -22.99 -11.08
C ALA A 51 11.27 -24.02 -11.50
N GLY A 52 10.17 -23.54 -12.09
CA GLY A 52 9.06 -24.39 -12.53
C GLY A 52 8.03 -24.73 -11.45
N THR A 53 8.20 -24.29 -10.20
CA THR A 53 7.21 -24.48 -9.13
C THR A 53 6.23 -23.30 -9.03
N LEU A 54 5.04 -23.51 -8.44
CA LEU A 54 4.10 -22.41 -8.17
C LEU A 54 4.76 -21.28 -7.36
N PRO A 55 5.46 -21.53 -6.23
CA PRO A 55 6.16 -20.47 -5.50
C PRO A 55 7.15 -19.66 -6.34
N TYR A 56 7.77 -20.25 -7.37
CA TYR A 56 8.65 -19.53 -8.30
C TYR A 56 7.86 -18.59 -9.21
N TYR A 57 6.76 -19.07 -9.81
CA TYR A 57 5.92 -18.23 -10.67
C TYR A 57 5.20 -17.12 -9.89
N LEU A 58 4.84 -17.33 -8.62
CA LEU A 58 4.23 -16.29 -7.79
C LEU A 58 5.17 -15.11 -7.48
N GLN A 59 6.46 -15.22 -7.76
CA GLN A 59 7.42 -14.10 -7.68
C GLN A 59 7.49 -13.28 -8.96
N LYS A 60 6.97 -13.79 -10.08
CA LYS A 60 6.96 -13.12 -11.38
C LYS A 60 5.98 -11.96 -11.37
N SER A 61 6.21 -10.99 -12.26
CA SER A 61 5.30 -9.87 -12.41
C SER A 61 3.95 -10.31 -12.98
N TYR A 62 2.90 -9.52 -12.74
CA TYR A 62 1.61 -9.76 -13.40
C TYR A 62 1.73 -9.81 -14.92
N MET A 63 2.55 -8.93 -15.51
CA MET A 63 2.80 -8.91 -16.95
C MET A 63 3.43 -10.21 -17.45
N GLU A 64 4.46 -10.72 -16.78
CA GLU A 64 5.05 -12.03 -17.11
C GLU A 64 4.04 -13.18 -16.95
N LEU A 65 3.17 -13.11 -15.94
CA LEU A 65 2.16 -14.13 -15.69
C LEU A 65 1.07 -14.14 -16.75
N PHE A 66 0.60 -12.97 -17.21
CA PHE A 66 -0.37 -12.88 -18.30
C PHE A 66 0.14 -13.54 -19.59
N GLU A 67 1.44 -13.44 -19.87
CA GLU A 67 2.06 -14.05 -21.06
C GLU A 67 2.33 -15.57 -20.91
N GLN A 68 2.57 -16.04 -19.68
CA GLN A 68 3.03 -17.39 -19.42
C GLN A 68 1.93 -18.33 -18.93
N ALA A 69 0.87 -17.83 -18.30
CA ALA A 69 -0.11 -18.64 -17.57
C ALA A 69 -0.71 -19.79 -18.39
N GLU A 70 -0.99 -19.60 -19.68
CA GLU A 70 -1.51 -20.65 -20.57
C GLU A 70 -0.57 -21.87 -20.66
N LYS A 71 0.75 -21.64 -20.56
CA LYS A 71 1.79 -22.67 -20.73
C LYS A 71 2.16 -23.39 -19.43
N LEU A 72 1.71 -22.90 -18.28
CA LEU A 72 2.17 -23.40 -16.97
C LEU A 72 1.60 -24.77 -16.61
N GLY A 73 0.38 -25.10 -17.04
CA GLY A 73 -0.19 -26.45 -16.96
C GLY A 73 -0.32 -27.05 -15.56
N PHE A 74 -0.39 -26.24 -14.50
CA PHE A 74 -0.54 -26.74 -13.13
C PHE A 74 -1.89 -27.41 -12.90
N THR A 75 -1.88 -28.52 -12.15
CA THR A 75 -3.10 -29.26 -11.81
C THR A 75 -3.92 -28.52 -10.74
N ALA A 76 -5.23 -28.74 -10.73
CA ALA A 76 -6.10 -28.21 -9.67
C ALA A 76 -5.69 -28.69 -8.26
N GLY A 77 -5.03 -29.84 -8.15
CA GLY A 77 -4.44 -30.33 -6.90
C GLY A 77 -3.31 -29.42 -6.40
N GLN A 78 -2.34 -29.12 -7.28
CA GLN A 78 -1.23 -28.22 -6.98
C GLN A 78 -1.72 -26.80 -6.62
N ILE A 79 -2.70 -26.27 -7.35
CA ILE A 79 -3.29 -24.96 -7.06
C ILE A 79 -3.98 -24.94 -5.68
N ARG A 80 -4.76 -25.96 -5.33
CA ARG A 80 -5.42 -26.04 -4.02
C ARG A 80 -4.42 -26.15 -2.88
N GLU A 81 -3.38 -26.97 -3.06
CA GLU A 81 -2.31 -27.12 -2.07
C GLU A 81 -1.58 -25.81 -1.84
N GLU A 82 -1.21 -25.11 -2.91
CA GLU A 82 -0.53 -23.83 -2.84
C GLU A 82 -1.41 -22.73 -2.21
N ARG A 83 -2.70 -22.70 -2.55
CA ARG A 83 -3.67 -21.77 -1.95
C ARG A 83 -3.76 -21.95 -0.44
N GLU A 84 -3.81 -23.18 0.02
CA GLU A 84 -3.83 -23.50 1.45
C GLU A 84 -2.49 -23.16 2.11
N ARG A 85 -1.36 -23.39 1.43
CA ARG A 85 -0.02 -22.98 1.89
C ARG A 85 0.06 -21.46 2.09
N LEU A 86 -0.45 -20.66 1.16
CA LEU A 86 -0.50 -19.20 1.27
C LEU A 86 -1.40 -18.75 2.42
N ARG A 87 -2.59 -19.36 2.59
CA ARG A 87 -3.52 -19.06 3.70
C ARG A 87 -2.86 -19.32 5.06
N GLN A 88 -2.28 -20.51 5.24
CA GLN A 88 -1.58 -20.88 6.47
C GLN A 88 -0.36 -19.99 6.72
N GLY A 89 0.41 -19.67 5.67
CA GLY A 89 1.57 -18.76 5.77
C GLY A 89 1.18 -17.36 6.21
N LYS A 90 0.09 -16.80 5.67
CA LYS A 90 -0.47 -15.50 6.07
C LYS A 90 -0.82 -15.48 7.55
N GLU A 91 -1.62 -16.46 7.99
CA GLU A 91 -2.05 -16.59 9.40
C GLU A 91 -0.86 -16.77 10.34
N TYR A 92 0.07 -17.65 9.99
CA TYR A 92 1.28 -17.90 10.75
C TYR A 92 2.12 -16.64 10.92
N CYS A 93 2.40 -15.95 9.82
CA CYS A 93 3.29 -14.81 9.84
C CYS A 93 2.68 -13.60 10.54
N ALA A 94 1.40 -13.30 10.27
CA ALA A 94 0.69 -12.22 10.95
C ALA A 94 0.61 -12.48 12.46
N ALA A 95 0.32 -13.72 12.89
CA ALA A 95 0.32 -14.09 14.30
C ALA A 95 1.69 -13.93 14.95
N LYS A 96 2.78 -14.33 14.27
CA LYS A 96 4.16 -14.17 14.77
C LYS A 96 4.52 -12.71 15.01
N TYR A 97 4.18 -11.81 14.10
CA TYR A 97 4.45 -10.37 14.27
C TYR A 97 3.51 -9.70 15.27
N LYS A 98 2.25 -10.15 15.38
CA LYS A 98 1.33 -9.73 16.45
C LYS A 98 1.89 -10.11 17.84
N GLN A 99 2.45 -11.31 17.98
CA GLN A 99 3.12 -11.72 19.21
C GLN A 99 4.38 -10.89 19.49
N ARG A 100 5.19 -10.57 18.47
CA ARG A 100 6.34 -9.67 18.64
C ARG A 100 5.91 -8.28 19.12
N ALA A 101 4.86 -7.71 18.53
CA ALA A 101 4.30 -6.43 18.98
C ALA A 101 3.88 -6.49 20.45
N ALA A 102 3.18 -7.53 20.87
CA ALA A 102 2.78 -7.74 22.28
C ALA A 102 3.99 -7.89 23.22
N ASN A 103 5.04 -8.60 22.79
CA ASN A 103 6.28 -8.71 23.58
C ASN A 103 7.02 -7.38 23.72
N TYR A 104 7.03 -6.55 22.67
CA TYR A 104 7.59 -5.19 22.75
C TYR A 104 6.74 -4.27 23.62
N ASP A 105 5.43 -4.44 23.60
CA ASP A 105 4.50 -3.70 24.47
C ASP A 105 4.74 -4.02 25.95
N GLN A 106 4.89 -5.30 26.29
CA GLN A 106 5.24 -5.69 27.66
C GLN A 106 6.60 -5.13 28.10
N GLN A 107 7.62 -5.21 27.24
CA GLN A 107 8.94 -4.63 27.52
C GLN A 107 8.87 -3.11 27.67
N LEU A 108 8.02 -2.44 26.89
CA LEU A 108 7.80 -1.01 26.95
C LEU A 108 7.17 -0.62 28.30
N ASP A 109 6.11 -1.32 28.71
CA ASP A 109 5.45 -1.13 30.01
C ASP A 109 6.41 -1.34 31.17
N GLU A 110 7.25 -2.38 31.11
CA GLU A 110 8.26 -2.66 32.12
C GLU A 110 9.32 -1.56 32.18
N ALA A 111 9.83 -1.11 31.03
CA ALA A 111 10.82 -0.03 30.95
C ALA A 111 10.26 1.31 31.44
N GLU A 112 9.01 1.64 31.13
CA GLU A 112 8.32 2.85 31.61
C GLU A 112 8.12 2.81 33.13
N LYS A 113 7.61 1.69 33.68
CA LYS A 113 7.47 1.51 35.14
C LYS A 113 8.81 1.56 35.87
N GLU A 114 9.87 1.00 35.28
CA GLU A 114 11.19 1.03 35.90
C GLU A 114 11.74 2.46 35.96
N LEU A 115 11.56 3.24 34.89
CA LEU A 115 11.92 4.66 34.84
C LEU A 115 11.15 5.49 35.89
N GLU A 116 9.85 5.23 36.08
CA GLU A 116 9.02 5.88 37.11
C GLU A 116 9.47 5.54 38.54
N ARG A 117 9.98 4.33 38.78
CA ARG A 117 10.47 3.90 40.10
C ARG A 117 11.85 4.44 40.45
N THR A 118 12.67 4.78 39.45
CA THR A 118 14.09 5.13 39.64
C THR A 118 14.39 6.63 39.60
N THR A 119 13.38 7.50 39.48
CA THR A 119 13.51 8.94 39.18
C THR A 119 14.38 9.76 40.14
N GLN A 120 14.61 9.27 41.37
CA GLN A 120 15.48 9.90 42.38
C GLN A 120 16.84 9.19 42.60
N ALA A 121 17.07 8.02 42.01
CA ALA A 121 18.23 7.14 42.32
C ALA A 121 19.23 6.92 41.17
N ILE A 122 18.97 7.48 39.98
CA ILE A 122 19.79 7.26 38.77
C ILE A 122 20.47 8.53 38.29
N ASN A 123 21.68 8.40 37.76
CA ASN A 123 22.39 9.51 37.14
C ASN A 123 21.86 9.80 35.71
N ASP A 124 22.23 10.96 35.16
CA ASP A 124 21.72 11.41 33.86
C ASP A 124 22.06 10.44 32.72
N LYS A 125 23.20 9.74 32.77
CA LYS A 125 23.57 8.75 31.76
C LYS A 125 22.61 7.56 31.77
N GLN A 126 22.35 7.01 32.95
CA GLN A 126 21.40 5.89 33.14
C GLN A 126 19.97 6.28 32.75
N ARG A 127 19.56 7.51 33.08
CA ARG A 127 18.27 8.06 32.67
C ARG A 127 18.17 8.10 31.13
N ARG A 128 19.19 8.60 30.45
CA ARG A 128 19.25 8.65 28.97
C ARG A 128 19.18 7.27 28.34
N GLU A 129 19.97 6.31 28.83
CA GLU A 129 19.96 4.93 28.31
C GLU A 129 18.56 4.29 28.38
N ARG A 130 17.83 4.51 29.48
CA ARG A 130 16.45 4.05 29.64
C ARG A 130 15.49 4.73 28.67
N HIS A 131 15.61 6.05 28.48
CA HIS A 131 14.81 6.76 27.47
C HIS A 131 15.09 6.26 26.05
N CYS A 132 16.36 6.02 25.69
CA CYS A 132 16.72 5.42 24.40
C CYS A 132 16.07 4.05 24.22
N LYS A 133 16.04 3.23 25.28
CA LYS A 133 15.42 1.90 25.23
C LYS A 133 13.91 1.97 25.01
N ILE A 134 13.21 2.87 25.72
CA ILE A 134 11.78 3.12 25.55
C ILE A 134 11.47 3.57 24.11
N GLU A 135 12.29 4.45 23.53
CA GLU A 135 12.13 4.91 22.15
C GLU A 135 12.32 3.78 21.13
N GLU A 136 13.34 2.94 21.33
CA GLU A 136 13.60 1.76 20.51
C GLU A 136 12.40 0.80 20.56
N LEU A 137 11.90 0.48 21.76
CA LEU A 137 10.78 -0.44 21.95
C LEU A 137 9.49 0.07 21.30
N ARG A 138 9.19 1.37 21.43
CA ARG A 138 8.04 2.00 20.74
C ARG A 138 8.14 1.86 19.23
N THR A 139 9.34 2.08 18.69
CA THR A 139 9.60 1.96 17.24
C THR A 139 9.43 0.52 16.77
N LEU A 140 10.01 -0.45 17.48
CA LEU A 140 9.90 -1.87 17.16
C LEU A 140 8.47 -2.39 17.27
N LYS A 141 7.71 -1.96 18.31
CA LYS A 141 6.28 -2.25 18.46
C LYS A 141 5.50 -1.75 17.25
N SER A 142 5.63 -0.47 16.91
CA SER A 142 4.91 0.13 15.77
C SER A 142 5.23 -0.57 14.45
N GLN A 143 6.50 -0.89 14.20
CA GLN A 143 6.88 -1.65 12.99
C GLN A 143 6.25 -3.05 12.99
N ALA A 144 6.27 -3.77 14.11
CA ALA A 144 5.67 -5.10 14.20
C ALA A 144 4.14 -5.07 13.98
N GLU A 145 3.45 -4.03 14.47
CA GLU A 145 2.01 -3.83 14.26
C GLU A 145 1.69 -3.57 12.79
N VAL A 146 2.41 -2.67 12.12
CA VAL A 146 2.24 -2.38 10.68
C VAL A 146 2.48 -3.63 9.84
N LEU A 147 3.49 -4.44 10.20
CA LEU A 147 3.76 -5.68 9.49
C LEU A 147 2.64 -6.70 9.65
N ALA A 148 2.20 -6.93 10.89
CA ALA A 148 1.16 -7.90 11.20
C ALA A 148 -0.20 -7.51 10.62
N GLY A 149 -0.55 -6.23 10.69
CA GLY A 149 -1.86 -5.71 10.30
C GLY A 149 -2.01 -5.45 8.80
N HIS A 150 -0.92 -5.10 8.11
CA HIS A 150 -1.02 -4.55 6.76
C HIS A 150 -0.06 -5.20 5.77
N ALA A 151 1.25 -5.10 6.02
CA ALA A 151 2.25 -5.51 5.02
C ALA A 151 2.22 -7.01 4.72
N ILE A 152 2.16 -7.85 5.76
CA ILE A 152 2.10 -9.31 5.60
C ILE A 152 0.80 -9.71 4.90
N PRO A 153 -0.40 -9.28 5.36
CA PRO A 153 -1.63 -9.55 4.65
C PRO A 153 -1.60 -9.16 3.17
N ALA A 154 -1.20 -7.93 2.84
CA ALA A 154 -1.11 -7.45 1.47
C ALA A 154 -0.16 -8.32 0.61
N ALA A 155 0.96 -8.76 1.18
CA ALA A 155 1.92 -9.62 0.48
C ALA A 155 1.36 -10.99 0.12
N TYR A 156 0.67 -11.64 1.07
CA TYR A 156 0.05 -12.93 0.83
C TYR A 156 -1.18 -12.81 -0.07
N ASP A 157 -1.96 -11.73 0.05
CA ASP A 157 -3.12 -11.47 -0.81
C ASP A 157 -2.68 -11.24 -2.26
N ASN A 158 -1.56 -10.55 -2.49
CA ASN A 158 -0.96 -10.44 -3.82
C ASN A 158 -0.56 -11.80 -4.40
N ARG A 159 0.10 -12.65 -3.61
CA ARG A 159 0.47 -14.01 -4.06
C ARG A 159 -0.75 -14.88 -4.34
N ALA A 160 -1.78 -14.78 -3.51
CA ALA A 160 -3.04 -15.47 -3.73
C ALA A 160 -3.73 -14.99 -5.03
N ALA A 161 -3.69 -13.70 -5.31
CA ALA A 161 -4.19 -13.13 -6.55
C ALA A 161 -3.38 -13.60 -7.78
N LYS A 162 -2.06 -13.70 -7.68
CA LYS A 162 -1.20 -14.28 -8.75
C LYS A 162 -1.49 -15.77 -8.97
N LEU A 163 -1.77 -16.52 -7.89
CA LEU A 163 -2.17 -17.92 -8.00
C LEU A 163 -3.53 -18.08 -8.69
N GLU A 164 -4.47 -17.19 -8.36
CA GLU A 164 -5.78 -17.14 -9.00
C GLU A 164 -5.66 -16.79 -10.50
N LEU A 165 -4.73 -15.91 -10.87
CA LEU A 165 -4.40 -15.63 -12.28
C LEU A 165 -3.90 -16.86 -13.01
N ILE A 166 -2.93 -17.59 -12.45
CA ILE A 166 -2.43 -18.82 -13.05
C ILE A 166 -3.57 -19.84 -13.27
N GLU A 167 -4.54 -19.90 -12.35
CA GLU A 167 -5.69 -20.81 -12.45
C GLU A 167 -6.73 -20.38 -13.49
N LYS A 168 -7.07 -19.08 -13.55
CA LYS A 168 -8.27 -18.60 -14.26
C LYS A 168 -7.98 -17.88 -15.58
N TRP A 169 -6.84 -17.21 -15.69
CA TRP A 169 -6.48 -16.39 -16.85
C TRP A 169 -6.56 -17.15 -18.18
N PRO A 170 -6.11 -18.42 -18.32
CA PRO A 170 -6.19 -19.11 -19.61
C PRO A 170 -7.61 -19.26 -20.17
N ALA A 171 -8.62 -19.36 -19.30
CA ALA A 171 -10.02 -19.40 -19.72
C ALA A 171 -10.57 -18.00 -19.98
N GLU A 172 -10.24 -17.04 -19.12
CA GLU A 172 -10.66 -15.64 -19.25
C GLU A 172 -10.07 -14.99 -20.50
N GLU A 173 -8.81 -15.23 -20.84
CA GLU A 173 -8.17 -14.72 -22.05
C GLU A 173 -8.89 -15.23 -23.31
N LYS A 174 -9.28 -16.50 -23.35
CA LYS A 174 -10.08 -17.06 -24.46
C LYS A 174 -11.42 -16.37 -24.60
N GLN A 175 -12.08 -16.08 -23.48
CA GLN A 175 -13.32 -15.31 -23.47
C GLN A 175 -13.09 -13.88 -23.98
N ILE A 176 -12.05 -13.19 -23.51
CA ILE A 176 -11.70 -11.82 -23.93
C ILE A 176 -11.44 -11.78 -25.44
N ARG A 177 -10.69 -12.76 -25.98
CA ARG A 177 -10.44 -12.89 -27.41
C ARG A 177 -11.72 -13.13 -28.22
N ALA A 178 -12.67 -13.91 -27.69
CA ALA A 178 -13.98 -14.11 -28.31
C ALA A 178 -14.85 -12.83 -28.28
N GLU A 179 -14.81 -12.07 -27.18
CA GLU A 179 -15.49 -10.77 -27.06
C GLU A 179 -14.90 -9.73 -28.03
N LEU A 180 -13.58 -9.70 -28.21
CA LEU A 180 -12.90 -8.91 -29.22
C LEU A 180 -13.36 -9.27 -30.63
N ALA A 181 -13.36 -10.57 -30.97
CA ALA A 181 -13.72 -11.05 -32.30
C ALA A 181 -15.20 -10.78 -32.64
N SER A 182 -16.09 -10.86 -31.66
CA SER A 182 -17.53 -10.59 -31.84
C SER A 182 -17.89 -9.12 -31.76
N GLY A 183 -17.01 -8.26 -31.23
CA GLY A 183 -17.31 -6.86 -30.92
C GLY A 183 -18.19 -6.67 -29.68
N ALA A 184 -18.52 -7.74 -28.93
CA ALA A 184 -19.37 -7.68 -27.74
C ALA A 184 -18.80 -6.78 -26.63
N TYR A 185 -17.48 -6.61 -26.59
CA TYR A 185 -16.80 -5.73 -25.63
C TYR A 185 -17.28 -4.27 -25.68
N ARG A 186 -17.87 -3.82 -26.80
CA ARG A 186 -18.41 -2.46 -26.97
C ARG A 186 -19.70 -2.20 -26.20
N ALA A 187 -20.39 -3.23 -25.74
CA ALA A 187 -21.63 -3.11 -24.97
C ALA A 187 -21.40 -2.94 -23.46
N ARG A 188 -20.14 -2.98 -22.99
CA ARG A 188 -19.82 -2.83 -21.57
C ARG A 188 -20.03 -1.39 -21.11
N HIS A 189 -20.16 -1.22 -19.80
CA HIS A 189 -20.13 0.09 -19.19
C HIS A 189 -18.81 0.80 -19.52
N TRP A 190 -18.89 2.08 -19.88
CA TRP A 190 -17.75 2.91 -20.30
C TRP A 190 -16.90 2.36 -21.46
N ALA A 191 -17.46 1.47 -22.31
CA ALA A 191 -16.71 0.90 -23.43
C ALA A 191 -16.47 1.87 -24.60
N ASN A 192 -17.30 2.91 -24.75
CA ASN A 192 -17.08 3.89 -25.82
C ASN A 192 -15.95 4.84 -25.43
N VAL A 193 -14.78 4.60 -26.00
CA VAL A 193 -13.56 5.38 -25.76
C VAL A 193 -13.41 6.57 -26.71
N GLN A 194 -14.24 6.65 -27.77
CA GLN A 194 -14.28 7.80 -28.67
C GLN A 194 -14.96 9.01 -28.00
N ASP A 195 -15.80 8.76 -27.01
CA ASP A 195 -16.55 9.79 -26.27
C ASP A 195 -15.82 10.26 -24.99
N ILE A 196 -14.57 9.86 -24.76
CA ILE A 196 -13.81 10.34 -23.60
C ILE A 196 -13.74 11.88 -23.68
N GLY A 197 -14.11 12.55 -22.59
CA GLY A 197 -14.29 14.00 -22.49
C GLY A 197 -15.72 14.47 -22.78
N TYR A 198 -16.51 13.69 -23.51
CA TYR A 198 -17.88 14.03 -23.92
C TYR A 198 -18.96 13.23 -23.16
N ARG A 199 -18.63 12.04 -22.66
CA ARG A 199 -19.54 11.22 -21.84
C ARG A 199 -19.63 11.74 -20.40
N THR A 200 -20.79 11.55 -19.79
CA THR A 200 -21.03 11.93 -18.39
C THR A 200 -20.81 10.72 -17.49
N ILE A 201 -19.65 10.65 -16.83
CA ILE A 201 -19.34 9.58 -15.85
C ILE A 201 -20.13 9.79 -14.55
N ALA A 202 -20.16 11.03 -14.06
CA ALA A 202 -20.96 11.43 -12.91
C ALA A 202 -21.48 12.85 -13.12
N GLU A 203 -22.74 13.08 -12.78
CA GLU A 203 -23.35 14.42 -12.78
C GLU A 203 -22.76 15.27 -11.65
N ASP A 204 -22.89 16.60 -11.78
CA ASP A 204 -22.60 17.56 -10.71
C ASP A 204 -21.16 17.50 -10.15
N GLN A 205 -20.19 17.16 -11.00
CA GLN A 205 -18.77 17.16 -10.69
C GLN A 205 -18.31 18.48 -10.04
N ASP A 206 -18.79 19.61 -10.56
CA ASP A 206 -18.53 20.97 -10.07
C ASP A 206 -19.00 21.21 -8.62
N LYS A 207 -20.03 20.51 -8.15
CA LYS A 207 -20.53 20.66 -6.77
C LYS A 207 -19.55 20.16 -5.73
N ASP A 208 -18.53 19.38 -6.11
CA ASP A 208 -17.50 18.88 -5.21
C ASP A 208 -16.37 19.88 -4.96
N MET A 209 -16.28 20.99 -5.71
CA MET A 209 -15.22 21.99 -5.62
C MET A 209 -15.14 22.67 -4.25
N LYS A 210 -16.24 23.29 -3.80
CA LYS A 210 -16.31 23.95 -2.49
C LYS A 210 -16.03 22.98 -1.33
N PRO A 211 -16.70 21.81 -1.25
CA PRO A 211 -16.41 20.85 -0.19
C PRO A 211 -14.96 20.31 -0.23
N GLY A 212 -14.37 20.18 -1.41
CA GLY A 212 -12.95 19.88 -1.60
C GLY A 212 -12.01 20.93 -1.03
N GLN A 213 -12.24 22.19 -1.38
CA GLN A 213 -11.44 23.32 -0.90
C GLN A 213 -11.48 23.41 0.64
N GLU A 214 -12.66 23.28 1.23
CA GLU A 214 -12.84 23.25 2.69
C GLU A 214 -12.05 22.10 3.35
N ALA A 215 -11.97 20.94 2.69
CA ALA A 215 -11.17 19.80 3.16
C ALA A 215 -9.66 20.11 3.13
N VAL A 216 -9.17 20.72 2.04
CA VAL A 216 -7.77 21.14 1.92
C VAL A 216 -7.40 22.14 3.01
N GLU A 217 -8.22 23.18 3.21
CA GLU A 217 -8.02 24.20 4.24
C GLU A 217 -8.00 23.57 5.64
N ARG A 218 -8.87 22.58 5.88
CA ARG A 218 -8.87 21.84 7.14
C ARG A 218 -7.59 21.04 7.34
N LEU A 219 -7.14 20.28 6.35
CA LEU A 219 -5.91 19.48 6.44
C LEU A 219 -4.67 20.35 6.63
N LYS A 220 -4.63 21.52 5.98
CA LYS A 220 -3.56 22.51 6.15
C LYS A 220 -3.58 23.11 7.57
N SER A 221 -4.74 23.56 8.04
CA SER A 221 -4.86 24.20 9.36
C SER A 221 -4.63 23.26 10.54
N THR A 222 -4.89 21.96 10.39
CA THR A 222 -4.60 20.95 11.42
C THR A 222 -3.17 20.42 11.37
N GLY A 223 -2.36 20.82 10.37
CA GLY A 223 -1.01 20.29 10.16
C GLY A 223 -0.98 18.82 9.75
N MET A 224 -2.11 18.30 9.23
CA MET A 224 -2.23 16.92 8.74
C MET A 224 -1.71 16.75 7.32
N LEU A 225 -1.68 17.83 6.53
CA LEU A 225 -1.04 17.82 5.22
C LEU A 225 0.49 17.99 5.39
N PRO A 226 1.32 17.11 4.81
CA PRO A 226 2.77 17.31 4.77
C PRO A 226 3.14 18.65 4.12
N LYS A 227 4.38 19.10 4.35
CA LYS A 227 4.92 20.26 3.65
C LYS A 227 4.92 20.00 2.15
N GLU A 228 4.66 21.02 1.35
CA GLU A 228 4.74 20.92 -0.11
C GLU A 228 6.21 20.91 -0.58
N VAL A 229 6.49 20.30 -1.73
CA VAL A 229 7.80 20.38 -2.39
C VAL A 229 7.93 21.75 -3.06
N GLU A 230 9.02 22.48 -2.76
CA GLU A 230 9.25 23.83 -3.28
C GLU A 230 10.01 23.87 -4.62
N ASP A 231 10.63 22.75 -5.01
CA ASP A 231 11.37 22.67 -6.28
C ASP A 231 10.41 22.77 -7.48
N LYS A 232 10.46 23.91 -8.16
CA LYS A 232 9.57 24.21 -9.30
C LYS A 232 9.71 23.22 -10.45
N ALA A 233 10.90 22.68 -10.70
CA ALA A 233 11.08 21.74 -11.81
C ALA A 233 10.31 20.43 -11.55
N ILE A 234 10.28 19.98 -10.29
CA ILE A 234 9.50 18.81 -9.88
C ILE A 234 8.01 19.11 -9.98
N VAL A 235 7.55 20.23 -9.41
CA VAL A 235 6.13 20.59 -9.39
C VAL A 235 5.60 20.80 -10.80
N GLU A 236 6.29 21.58 -11.63
CA GLU A 236 5.88 21.83 -13.02
C GLU A 236 5.85 20.53 -13.85
N TYR A 237 6.79 19.62 -13.62
CA TYR A 237 6.80 18.33 -14.31
C TYR A 237 5.57 17.48 -13.94
N VAL A 238 5.32 17.30 -12.64
CA VAL A 238 4.18 16.49 -12.16
C VAL A 238 2.86 17.11 -12.60
N THR A 239 2.75 18.44 -12.52
CA THR A 239 1.58 19.17 -13.02
C THR A 239 1.36 18.93 -14.51
N LYS A 240 2.39 18.98 -15.35
CA LYS A 240 2.26 18.71 -16.80
C LYS A 240 1.77 17.30 -17.10
N VAL A 241 2.28 16.28 -16.40
CA VAL A 241 1.79 14.90 -16.56
C VAL A 241 0.32 14.82 -16.18
N ALA A 242 -0.06 15.41 -15.05
CA ALA A 242 -1.43 15.34 -14.56
C ALA A 242 -2.42 16.14 -15.42
N GLU A 243 -2.04 17.32 -15.90
CA GLU A 243 -2.81 18.12 -16.85
C GLU A 243 -3.00 17.37 -18.17
N ARG A 244 -1.94 16.75 -18.70
CA ARG A 244 -2.04 15.93 -19.92
C ARG A 244 -3.06 14.81 -19.77
N VAL A 245 -3.04 14.08 -18.65
CA VAL A 245 -4.02 13.02 -18.39
C VAL A 245 -5.43 13.61 -18.22
N ALA A 246 -5.56 14.72 -17.50
CA ALA A 246 -6.85 15.38 -17.27
C ALA A 246 -7.50 15.88 -18.58
N GLU A 247 -6.73 16.49 -19.48
CA GLU A 247 -7.18 16.96 -20.80
C GLU A 247 -7.71 15.81 -21.68
N HIS A 248 -7.25 14.58 -21.44
CA HIS A 248 -7.65 13.39 -22.17
C HIS A 248 -8.57 12.48 -21.34
N SER A 249 -9.27 13.03 -20.35
CA SER A 249 -10.17 12.31 -19.44
C SER A 249 -11.59 12.88 -19.45
N ASP A 250 -12.50 12.25 -18.69
CA ASP A 250 -13.86 12.76 -18.48
C ASP A 250 -13.96 13.79 -17.32
N LEU A 251 -12.83 14.35 -16.87
CA LEU A 251 -12.80 15.39 -15.83
C LEU A 251 -13.38 16.71 -16.36
N ARG A 252 -14.36 17.28 -15.66
CA ARG A 252 -15.08 18.51 -16.06
C ARG A 252 -14.88 19.68 -15.12
N MET A 253 -13.83 19.63 -14.32
CA MET A 253 -13.47 20.66 -13.34
C MET A 253 -11.98 20.97 -13.42
N PRO A 254 -11.54 22.15 -12.94
CA PRO A 254 -10.13 22.46 -12.83
C PRO A 254 -9.37 21.44 -11.97
N LEU A 255 -8.15 21.11 -12.38
CA LEU A 255 -7.23 20.28 -11.62
C LEU A 255 -6.28 21.15 -10.79
N HIS A 256 -6.10 20.81 -9.52
CA HIS A 256 -5.17 21.43 -8.60
C HIS A 256 -4.16 20.40 -8.11
N VAL A 257 -2.94 20.46 -8.64
CA VAL A 257 -1.87 19.50 -8.33
C VAL A 257 -1.00 20.02 -7.20
N THR A 258 -0.76 19.19 -6.19
CA THR A 258 0.15 19.49 -5.07
C THR A 258 1.13 18.34 -4.86
N VAL A 259 2.43 18.63 -4.88
CA VAL A 259 3.46 17.64 -4.54
C VAL A 259 3.82 17.79 -3.06
N LEU A 260 3.65 16.72 -2.29
CA LEU A 260 3.88 16.67 -0.85
C LEU A 260 5.26 16.08 -0.55
N ASN A 261 6.05 16.77 0.26
CA ASN A 261 7.33 16.29 0.76
C ASN A 261 7.14 15.29 1.91
N SER A 262 6.69 14.10 1.54
CA SER A 262 6.53 12.94 2.41
C SER A 262 7.19 11.72 1.79
N LYS A 263 7.73 10.84 2.64
CA LYS A 263 8.41 9.61 2.21
C LYS A 263 7.44 8.47 1.93
N GLU A 264 6.16 8.62 2.26
CA GLU A 264 5.19 7.57 1.97
C GLU A 264 5.00 7.46 0.46
N ILE A 265 4.83 6.23 -0.01
CA ILE A 265 4.49 5.98 -1.41
C ILE A 265 2.97 6.07 -1.53
N ASN A 266 2.48 7.24 -1.95
CA ASN A 266 1.05 7.49 -2.09
C ASN A 266 0.74 8.62 -3.09
N ALA A 267 -0.45 8.54 -3.67
CA ALA A 267 -1.16 9.67 -4.25
C ALA A 267 -2.62 9.57 -3.83
N PHE A 268 -3.30 10.69 -3.74
CA PHE A 268 -4.73 10.70 -3.45
C PHE A 268 -5.38 11.95 -4.04
N ALA A 269 -6.65 11.83 -4.37
CA ALA A 269 -7.48 12.98 -4.72
C ALA A 269 -8.54 13.31 -3.66
N LEU A 270 -8.76 14.61 -3.44
CA LEU A 270 -9.92 15.13 -2.72
C LEU A 270 -11.01 15.54 -3.74
N PRO A 271 -12.28 15.67 -3.31
CA PRO A 271 -13.37 16.07 -4.19
C PRO A 271 -13.03 17.43 -4.80
N GLY A 272 -13.52 17.72 -6.01
CA GLY A 272 -13.29 19.04 -6.60
C GLY A 272 -11.95 19.23 -7.32
N GLY A 273 -11.26 18.13 -7.66
CA GLY A 273 -10.08 18.19 -8.53
C GLY A 273 -8.78 18.50 -7.80
N PHE A 274 -8.69 18.28 -6.49
CA PHE A 274 -7.42 18.45 -5.76
C PHE A 274 -6.64 17.13 -5.74
N LEU A 275 -5.53 17.07 -6.46
CA LEU A 275 -4.66 15.91 -6.58
C LEU A 275 -3.39 16.11 -5.77
N PHE A 276 -3.08 15.17 -4.89
CA PHE A 276 -1.90 15.17 -4.05
C PHE A 276 -0.99 14.00 -4.43
N ILE A 277 0.29 14.30 -4.66
CA ILE A 277 1.31 13.31 -4.99
C ILE A 277 2.41 13.38 -3.94
N GLU A 278 2.72 12.27 -3.27
CA GLU A 278 3.81 12.25 -2.30
C GLU A 278 5.17 12.04 -2.97
N ARG A 279 6.23 12.66 -2.43
CA ARG A 279 7.62 12.47 -2.89
C ARG A 279 8.00 10.98 -2.94
N GLY A 280 7.56 10.17 -1.98
CA GLY A 280 7.81 8.73 -1.99
C GLY A 280 7.24 8.03 -3.22
N LEU A 281 6.12 8.48 -3.77
CA LEU A 281 5.59 7.99 -5.05
C LEU A 281 6.50 8.33 -6.24
N LEU A 282 6.98 9.57 -6.29
CA LEU A 282 7.92 10.00 -7.32
C LEU A 282 9.25 9.26 -7.22
N GLU A 283 9.67 8.87 -6.02
CA GLU A 283 10.86 8.04 -5.79
C GLU A 283 10.65 6.61 -6.27
N ALA A 284 9.47 6.04 -6.03
CA ALA A 284 9.14 4.65 -6.32
C ALA A 284 8.79 4.38 -7.80
N THR A 285 8.41 5.39 -8.58
CA THR A 285 8.13 5.23 -10.02
C THR A 285 9.44 5.08 -10.80
N ASP A 286 9.52 4.07 -11.66
CA ASP A 286 10.70 3.76 -12.48
C ASP A 286 10.65 4.44 -13.84
N ASN A 287 9.43 4.70 -14.33
CA ASN A 287 9.20 5.38 -15.59
C ASN A 287 7.98 6.31 -15.52
N GLU A 288 7.81 7.12 -16.55
CA GLU A 288 6.73 8.10 -16.65
C GLU A 288 5.36 7.43 -16.75
N THR A 289 5.25 6.29 -17.43
CA THR A 289 3.95 5.63 -17.62
C THR A 289 3.38 5.05 -16.33
N GLU A 290 4.22 4.64 -15.38
CA GLU A 290 3.79 4.25 -14.04
C GLU A 290 3.21 5.44 -13.27
N LEU A 291 3.88 6.61 -13.32
CA LEU A 291 3.38 7.84 -12.71
C LEU A 291 2.06 8.27 -13.34
N ALA A 292 1.99 8.26 -14.67
CA ALA A 292 0.78 8.62 -15.41
C ALA A 292 -0.37 7.64 -15.11
N GLY A 293 -0.09 6.35 -14.98
CA GLY A 293 -1.08 5.34 -14.59
C GLY A 293 -1.68 5.59 -13.21
N VAL A 294 -0.85 5.92 -12.21
CA VAL A 294 -1.35 6.28 -10.86
C VAL A 294 -2.16 7.57 -10.90
N ILE A 295 -1.69 8.60 -11.62
CA ILE A 295 -2.45 9.85 -11.74
C ILE A 295 -3.80 9.60 -12.44
N ALA A 296 -3.82 8.80 -13.51
CA ALA A 296 -5.04 8.47 -14.23
C ALA A 296 -6.06 7.74 -13.34
N HIS A 297 -5.60 6.84 -12.48
CA HIS A 297 -6.41 6.17 -11.46
C HIS A 297 -7.03 7.18 -10.47
N GLU A 298 -6.22 8.10 -9.93
CA GLU A 298 -6.73 9.13 -9.00
C GLU A 298 -7.73 10.09 -9.67
N LEU A 299 -7.46 10.50 -10.92
CA LEU A 299 -8.39 11.32 -11.68
C LEU A 299 -9.70 10.58 -11.97
N ALA A 300 -9.67 9.27 -12.19
CA ALA A 300 -10.87 8.47 -12.32
C ALA A 300 -11.74 8.48 -11.06
N HIS A 301 -11.15 8.44 -9.86
CA HIS A 301 -11.90 8.61 -8.61
C HIS A 301 -12.60 9.96 -8.50
N VAL A 302 -11.94 11.05 -8.91
CA VAL A 302 -12.52 12.40 -8.93
C VAL A 302 -13.67 12.48 -9.92
N THR A 303 -13.41 12.06 -11.15
CA THR A 303 -14.36 12.10 -12.26
C THR A 303 -15.62 11.28 -11.99
N ALA A 304 -15.47 10.12 -11.34
CA ALA A 304 -16.58 9.28 -10.92
C ALA A 304 -17.19 9.68 -9.56
N ARG A 305 -16.71 10.76 -8.93
CA ARG A 305 -17.16 11.29 -7.63
C ARG A 305 -17.20 10.21 -6.54
N HIS A 306 -16.21 9.31 -6.52
CA HIS A 306 -16.18 8.16 -5.61
C HIS A 306 -16.18 8.58 -4.13
N ALA A 307 -15.42 9.62 -3.77
CA ALA A 307 -15.43 10.17 -2.42
C ALA A 307 -16.83 10.66 -2.00
N HIS A 308 -17.50 11.42 -2.85
CA HIS A 308 -18.87 11.90 -2.60
C HIS A 308 -19.86 10.73 -2.46
N LYS A 309 -19.86 9.78 -3.41
CA LYS A 309 -20.73 8.59 -3.36
C LYS A 309 -20.51 7.78 -2.08
N LEU A 310 -19.26 7.64 -1.63
CA LEU A 310 -18.92 6.93 -0.41
C LEU A 310 -19.39 7.69 0.84
N MET A 311 -19.23 9.01 0.88
CA MET A 311 -19.74 9.86 1.97
C MET A 311 -21.27 9.77 2.10
N VAL A 312 -22.01 9.85 0.99
CA VAL A 312 -23.47 9.73 0.98
C VAL A 312 -23.89 8.37 1.54
N ARG A 313 -23.23 7.28 1.10
CA ARG A 313 -23.51 5.92 1.60
C ARG A 313 -23.19 5.78 3.09
N ALA A 314 -22.02 6.24 3.54
CA ALA A 314 -21.64 6.19 4.96
C ALA A 314 -22.62 6.99 5.84
N THR A 315 -23.06 8.14 5.35
CA THR A 315 -24.03 8.99 6.06
C THR A 315 -25.38 8.28 6.17
N ILE A 316 -25.92 7.73 5.08
CA ILE A 316 -27.17 6.94 5.11
C ILE A 316 -27.07 5.78 6.10
N THR A 317 -25.96 5.03 6.09
CA THR A 317 -25.74 3.95 7.06
C THR A 317 -25.74 4.48 8.50
N SER A 318 -25.12 5.63 8.77
CA SER A 318 -25.09 6.25 10.10
C SER A 318 -26.45 6.78 10.58
N ILE A 319 -27.33 7.24 9.66
CA ILE A 319 -28.70 7.67 9.98
C ILE A 319 -29.49 6.52 10.62
N PHE A 320 -29.29 5.29 10.16
CA PHE A 320 -29.95 4.11 10.75
C PHE A 320 -29.49 3.84 12.19
N TYR A 321 -28.32 4.32 12.60
CA TYR A 321 -27.78 4.15 13.94
C TYR A 321 -27.98 5.36 14.85
N GLN A 322 -28.12 6.59 14.32
CA GLN A 322 -28.25 7.83 15.10
C GLN A 322 -29.14 8.89 14.39
N ALA A 323 -30.45 8.65 14.35
CA ALA A 323 -31.38 9.45 13.55
C ALA A 323 -31.48 10.96 13.91
N ALA A 324 -31.09 11.40 15.11
CA ALA A 324 -31.32 12.78 15.56
C ALA A 324 -30.17 13.77 15.25
N GLN A 325 -28.91 13.33 15.25
CA GLN A 325 -27.77 14.24 15.04
C GLN A 325 -27.35 14.36 13.56
N VAL A 326 -27.71 13.37 12.73
CA VAL A 326 -27.24 13.26 11.34
C VAL A 326 -28.08 14.09 10.35
N ALA A 327 -29.37 14.31 10.63
CA ALA A 327 -30.23 15.13 9.77
C ALA A 327 -29.73 16.58 9.63
N ALA A 328 -29.14 17.14 10.69
CA ALA A 328 -28.50 18.46 10.67
C ALA A 328 -27.19 18.48 9.85
N MET A 329 -26.48 17.35 9.77
CA MET A 329 -25.22 17.22 9.01
C MET A 329 -25.44 17.09 7.50
N ILE A 330 -26.52 16.41 7.08
CA ILE A 330 -26.88 16.27 5.66
C ILE A 330 -27.41 17.58 5.09
N LEU A 331 -28.23 18.30 5.86
CA LEU A 331 -28.86 19.55 5.39
C LEU A 331 -27.87 20.72 5.24
N THR A 332 -26.74 20.68 5.93
CA THR A 332 -25.81 21.82 6.02
C THR A 332 -24.56 21.66 5.16
N GLY A 333 -24.22 20.46 4.67
CA GLY A 333 -23.07 20.24 3.78
C GLY A 333 -21.74 20.78 4.32
N GLY A 334 -21.62 20.99 5.64
CA GLY A 334 -20.56 21.81 6.20
C GLY A 334 -19.20 21.11 6.22
N ALA A 335 -18.14 21.84 5.83
CA ALA A 335 -16.70 21.56 5.97
C ALA A 335 -16.27 20.56 7.07
N ALA A 336 -16.92 20.61 8.24
CA ALA A 336 -16.65 19.73 9.37
C ALA A 336 -16.88 18.25 9.06
N SER A 337 -17.86 17.89 8.21
CA SER A 337 -18.17 16.49 7.88
C SER A 337 -17.17 15.88 6.91
N ILE A 338 -16.64 16.66 5.97
CA ILE A 338 -15.68 16.20 4.95
C ILE A 338 -14.27 16.13 5.54
N GLY A 339 -13.89 17.17 6.30
CA GLY A 339 -12.67 17.13 7.09
C GLY A 339 -12.67 15.94 8.04
N MET A 340 -13.77 15.71 8.77
CA MET A 340 -13.90 14.54 9.66
C MET A 340 -13.92 13.23 8.87
N TYR A 341 -14.59 13.14 7.73
CA TYR A 341 -14.59 11.92 6.90
C TYR A 341 -13.20 11.58 6.36
N TYR A 342 -12.42 12.56 5.89
CA TYR A 342 -11.03 12.32 5.45
C TYR A 342 -10.11 12.00 6.63
N LEU A 343 -10.29 12.70 7.75
CA LEU A 343 -9.62 12.38 9.02
C LEU A 343 -9.93 10.94 9.41
N LEU A 344 -11.19 10.54 9.28
CA LEU A 344 -11.69 9.21 9.53
C LEU A 344 -11.22 8.23 8.46
N GLN A 345 -11.06 8.56 7.19
CA GLN A 345 -10.52 7.64 6.18
C GLN A 345 -9.04 7.36 6.46
N TYR A 346 -8.25 8.41 6.69
CA TYR A 346 -6.85 8.27 7.12
C TYR A 346 -6.72 7.59 8.49
N SER A 347 -7.62 7.88 9.44
CA SER A 347 -7.61 7.31 10.80
C SER A 347 -8.23 5.91 10.86
N PHE A 348 -9.26 5.57 10.09
CA PHE A 348 -9.96 4.27 10.11
C PHE A 348 -9.05 3.17 9.60
N PHE A 349 -8.30 3.42 8.52
CA PHE A 349 -7.29 2.49 8.03
C PHE A 349 -6.05 2.43 8.94
N GLY A 350 -5.78 3.48 9.73
CA GLY A 350 -4.69 3.51 10.72
C GLY A 350 -5.03 2.91 12.08
N LEU A 351 -6.31 2.87 12.45
CA LEU A 351 -6.82 2.42 13.75
C LEU A 351 -7.45 1.01 13.71
N GLY A 352 -7.44 0.34 12.56
CA GLY A 352 -7.96 -1.04 12.44
C GLY A 352 -9.47 -1.17 12.71
N LEU A 353 -10.23 -0.09 12.53
CA LEU A 353 -11.68 -0.10 12.71
C LEU A 353 -12.35 -0.76 11.50
N VAL A 354 -13.11 -1.83 11.77
CA VAL A 354 -13.78 -2.66 10.77
C VAL A 354 -14.82 -1.83 10.02
N LEU A 355 -14.55 -1.53 8.75
CA LEU A 355 -15.56 -1.03 7.82
C LEU A 355 -16.67 -2.09 7.66
N ASP A 356 -17.92 -1.65 7.63
CA ASP A 356 -19.06 -2.49 7.27
C ASP A 356 -18.73 -3.26 5.98
N LEU A 357 -18.98 -4.58 5.97
CA LEU A 357 -18.79 -5.44 4.80
C LEU A 357 -19.45 -4.89 3.52
N ARG A 358 -20.55 -4.15 3.67
CA ARG A 358 -21.22 -3.46 2.55
C ARG A 358 -20.41 -2.30 2.00
N LEU A 359 -19.77 -1.50 2.86
CA LEU A 359 -18.89 -0.41 2.45
C LEU A 359 -17.61 -0.94 1.79
N LEU A 360 -17.12 -2.10 2.25
CA LEU A 360 -16.00 -2.80 1.60
C LEU A 360 -16.34 -3.27 0.18
N GLY A 361 -17.55 -3.79 -0.05
CA GLY A 361 -18.00 -4.15 -1.40
C GLY A 361 -18.06 -2.95 -2.34
N VAL A 362 -18.64 -1.85 -1.88
CA VAL A 362 -18.71 -0.57 -2.61
C VAL A 362 -17.32 -0.03 -2.97
N SER A 363 -16.38 -0.10 -2.04
CA SER A 363 -15.00 0.34 -2.28
C SER A 363 -14.35 -0.48 -3.39
N ARG A 364 -14.57 -1.80 -3.46
CA ARG A 364 -14.04 -2.64 -4.54
C ARG A 364 -14.63 -2.30 -5.90
N ASP A 365 -15.93 -2.00 -5.97
CA ASP A 365 -16.57 -1.57 -7.21
C ASP A 365 -16.00 -0.23 -7.69
N PHE A 366 -15.72 0.70 -6.77
CA PHE A 366 -15.07 1.98 -7.10
C PHE A 366 -13.62 1.81 -7.57
N GLU A 367 -12.84 0.89 -7.00
CA GLU A 367 -11.50 0.59 -7.52
C GLU A 367 -11.58 0.01 -8.93
N LEU A 368 -12.51 -0.91 -9.22
CA LEU A 368 -12.64 -1.49 -10.57
C LEU A 368 -13.11 -0.46 -11.61
N GLU A 369 -14.03 0.44 -11.24
CA GLU A 369 -14.45 1.56 -12.09
C GLU A 369 -13.29 2.54 -12.31
N ALA A 370 -12.53 2.85 -11.27
CA ALA A 370 -11.35 3.71 -11.37
C ALA A 370 -10.23 3.09 -12.20
N ASP A 371 -9.95 1.78 -12.05
CA ASP A 371 -8.97 1.04 -12.84
C ASP A 371 -9.35 1.07 -14.34
N GLN A 372 -10.62 0.80 -14.67
CA GLN A 372 -11.11 0.82 -16.05
C GLN A 372 -10.96 2.21 -16.67
N LEU A 373 -11.48 3.25 -16.00
CA LEU A 373 -11.41 4.62 -16.49
C LEU A 373 -9.96 5.13 -16.54
N GLY A 374 -9.14 4.82 -15.54
CA GLY A 374 -7.74 5.21 -15.46
C GLY A 374 -6.90 4.61 -16.60
N VAL A 375 -7.10 3.31 -16.90
CA VAL A 375 -6.49 2.67 -18.08
C VAL A 375 -6.89 3.38 -19.38
N GLN A 376 -8.18 3.74 -19.52
CA GLN A 376 -8.67 4.48 -20.69
C GLN A 376 -8.05 5.88 -20.78
N TYR A 377 -7.93 6.61 -19.67
CA TYR A 377 -7.36 7.96 -19.64
C TYR A 377 -5.86 7.96 -19.94
N ALA A 378 -5.10 7.04 -19.34
CA ALA A 378 -3.68 6.88 -19.67
C ALA A 378 -3.49 6.58 -21.16
N TRP A 379 -4.26 5.63 -21.69
CA TRP A 379 -4.23 5.27 -23.11
C TRP A 379 -4.64 6.44 -24.03
N ASN A 380 -5.65 7.21 -23.64
CA ASN A 380 -6.13 8.35 -24.42
C ASN A 380 -5.12 9.50 -24.41
N ALA A 381 -4.43 9.72 -23.27
CA ALA A 381 -3.30 10.64 -23.13
C ALA A 381 -2.03 10.16 -23.86
N GLY A 382 -2.04 8.96 -24.46
CA GLY A 382 -0.92 8.39 -25.22
C GLY A 382 0.15 7.73 -24.36
N TYR A 383 -0.09 7.50 -23.07
CA TYR A 383 0.77 6.71 -22.19
C TYR A 383 0.49 5.21 -22.37
N ASP A 384 1.52 4.39 -22.20
CA ASP A 384 1.33 2.94 -22.14
C ASP A 384 0.51 2.52 -20.90
N PRO A 385 -0.75 2.08 -21.04
CA PRO A 385 -1.61 1.79 -19.91
C PRO A 385 -1.12 0.60 -19.05
N ARG A 386 -0.13 -0.18 -19.53
CA ARG A 386 0.53 -1.23 -18.74
C ARG A 386 1.28 -0.66 -17.53
N GLY A 387 1.61 0.63 -17.54
CA GLY A 387 2.28 1.33 -16.43
C GLY A 387 1.54 1.19 -15.10
N PHE A 388 0.21 1.18 -15.10
CA PHE A 388 -0.57 0.98 -13.87
C PHE A 388 -0.36 -0.41 -13.26
N ILE A 389 -0.42 -1.46 -14.10
CA ILE A 389 -0.20 -2.85 -13.66
C ILE A 389 1.25 -3.04 -13.19
N GLN A 390 2.23 -2.44 -13.88
CA GLN A 390 3.65 -2.48 -13.51
C GLN A 390 3.89 -1.82 -12.14
N PHE A 391 3.35 -0.61 -11.95
CA PHE A 391 3.47 0.09 -10.67
C PHE A 391 2.79 -0.68 -9.55
N PHE A 392 1.57 -1.19 -9.79
CA PHE A 392 0.85 -1.99 -8.83
C PHE A 392 1.62 -3.25 -8.44
N ASP A 393 2.18 -3.99 -9.40
CA ASP A 393 2.98 -5.19 -9.14
C ASP A 393 4.25 -4.87 -8.33
N LYS A 394 4.92 -3.76 -8.64
CA LYS A 394 6.07 -3.28 -7.87
C LYS A 394 5.71 -2.94 -6.43
N MET A 395 4.61 -2.23 -6.23
CA MET A 395 4.09 -1.98 -4.88
C MET A 395 3.75 -3.29 -4.19
N ALA A 396 3.09 -4.20 -4.91
CA ALA A 396 2.66 -5.48 -4.39
C ALA A 396 3.81 -6.46 -4.20
N THR A 397 5.05 -6.05 -4.44
CA THR A 397 6.29 -6.78 -4.16
C THR A 397 7.20 -5.98 -3.20
N LYS A 398 8.37 -6.55 -2.96
CA LYS A 398 9.52 -6.12 -2.13
C LYS A 398 9.65 -4.63 -1.73
N GLU A 399 9.28 -3.66 -2.56
CA GLU A 399 9.45 -2.22 -2.29
C GLU A 399 8.27 -1.60 -1.54
N GLY A 400 7.05 -2.12 -1.73
CA GLY A 400 5.83 -1.57 -1.11
C GLY A 400 5.51 -2.11 0.28
N TYR A 401 6.02 -3.26 0.71
CA TYR A 401 5.65 -3.82 2.03
C TYR A 401 6.16 -3.00 3.23
N ALA A 402 7.32 -2.34 3.09
CA ALA A 402 7.89 -1.51 4.15
C ALA A 402 7.62 -0.01 3.95
N ASN A 403 7.50 0.46 2.69
CA ASN A 403 7.39 1.89 2.35
C ASN A 403 6.10 2.26 1.58
N GLY A 404 5.43 1.29 0.96
CA GLY A 404 4.19 1.45 0.19
C GLY A 404 2.95 0.83 0.86
N ALA A 405 3.04 0.52 2.15
CA ALA A 405 1.90 0.08 2.94
C ALA A 405 0.78 1.13 2.93
N SER A 406 1.13 2.41 2.76
CA SER A 406 0.17 3.50 2.58
C SER A 406 -0.72 3.29 1.35
N TRP A 407 -0.13 3.01 0.17
CA TRP A 407 -0.87 2.76 -1.07
C TRP A 407 -1.91 1.63 -0.95
N PHE A 408 -1.55 0.46 -0.43
CA PHE A 408 -2.51 -0.65 -0.29
C PHE A 408 -3.50 -0.51 0.86
N ARG A 409 -3.27 0.43 1.78
CA ARG A 409 -4.28 0.80 2.79
C ARG A 409 -5.43 1.54 2.14
N THR A 410 -5.16 2.37 1.14
CA THR A 410 -6.20 3.11 0.39
C THR A 410 -6.70 2.34 -0.83
N HIS A 411 -5.85 1.55 -1.48
CA HIS A 411 -6.14 0.82 -2.73
C HIS A 411 -5.83 -0.69 -2.61
N PRO A 412 -6.68 -1.50 -1.95
CA PRO A 412 -6.37 -2.90 -1.66
C PRO A 412 -6.03 -3.73 -2.91
N PRO A 413 -5.06 -4.66 -2.83
CA PRO A 413 -4.70 -5.49 -3.96
C PRO A 413 -5.58 -6.73 -4.07
N PHE A 414 -6.19 -6.97 -5.23
CA PHE A 414 -6.94 -8.22 -5.49
C PHE A 414 -6.94 -8.60 -6.97
N TYR A 415 -7.11 -9.91 -7.22
CA TYR A 415 -7.05 -10.55 -8.53
C TYR A 415 -7.79 -9.79 -9.64
N ARG A 416 -9.06 -9.44 -9.39
CA ARG A 416 -9.93 -8.84 -10.40
C ARG A 416 -9.43 -7.50 -10.92
N ARG A 417 -8.74 -6.68 -10.10
CA ARG A 417 -8.19 -5.40 -10.56
C ARG A 417 -7.21 -5.58 -11.71
N MET A 418 -6.26 -6.51 -11.54
CA MET A 418 -5.23 -6.77 -12.54
C MET A 418 -5.83 -7.37 -13.81
N VAL A 419 -6.77 -8.31 -13.66
CA VAL A 419 -7.45 -8.94 -14.81
C VAL A 419 -8.32 -7.97 -15.58
N GLU A 420 -9.15 -7.17 -14.90
CA GLU A 420 -10.02 -6.20 -15.59
C GLU A 420 -9.19 -5.07 -16.20
N SER A 421 -8.10 -4.64 -15.56
CA SER A 421 -7.14 -3.69 -16.16
C SER A 421 -6.51 -4.27 -17.42
N GLN A 422 -5.98 -5.50 -17.36
CA GLN A 422 -5.37 -6.15 -18.52
C GLN A 422 -6.39 -6.41 -19.64
N ARG A 423 -7.61 -6.79 -19.27
CA ARG A 423 -8.73 -6.93 -20.20
C ARG A 423 -9.05 -5.62 -20.90
N GLU A 424 -9.08 -4.51 -20.17
CA GLU A 424 -9.31 -3.18 -20.75
C GLU A 424 -8.17 -2.81 -21.73
N ILE A 425 -6.91 -3.07 -21.36
CA ILE A 425 -5.75 -2.88 -22.25
C ILE A 425 -5.90 -3.68 -23.55
N LEU A 426 -6.33 -4.95 -23.46
CA LEU A 426 -6.57 -5.79 -24.64
C LEU A 426 -7.71 -5.26 -25.52
N PHE A 427 -8.74 -4.65 -24.94
CA PHE A 427 -9.85 -4.04 -25.67
C PHE A 427 -9.48 -2.74 -26.38
N LEU A 428 -8.61 -1.94 -25.76
CA LEU A 428 -8.11 -0.70 -26.33
C LEU A 428 -7.12 -0.96 -27.47
N GLY A 429 -6.28 -1.99 -27.32
CA GLY A 429 -5.12 -2.22 -28.18
C GLY A 429 -4.02 -1.18 -27.91
N LEU A 430 -2.76 -1.58 -28.09
CA LEU A 430 -1.63 -0.66 -27.93
C LEU A 430 -1.40 0.12 -29.22
N LYS A 431 -1.14 1.43 -29.10
CA LYS A 431 -0.71 2.29 -30.23
C LYS A 431 0.79 2.10 -30.43
N GLU A 432 1.31 2.33 -31.64
CA GLU A 432 2.74 2.12 -31.96
C GLU A 432 3.66 3.11 -31.22
N GLU A 433 3.21 4.34 -30.99
CA GLU A 433 3.99 5.43 -30.38
C GLU A 433 3.45 5.83 -29.00
N MET A 434 3.44 4.87 -28.07
CA MET A 434 3.03 5.14 -26.69
C MET A 434 4.19 5.71 -25.87
N ILE A 435 3.89 6.66 -24.98
CA ILE A 435 4.86 7.23 -24.05
C ILE A 435 5.09 6.21 -22.93
N GLU A 436 6.30 5.66 -22.87
CA GLU A 436 6.77 4.86 -21.73
C GLU A 436 7.64 5.70 -20.79
N GLN A 437 8.53 6.49 -21.36
CA GLN A 437 9.51 7.31 -20.65
C GLN A 437 9.85 8.58 -21.43
N THR A 438 10.13 9.68 -20.72
CA THR A 438 10.67 10.90 -21.34
C THR A 438 11.95 11.37 -20.67
N SER A 439 12.71 12.20 -21.37
CA SER A 439 13.86 12.91 -20.81
C SER A 439 13.47 13.90 -19.71
N ALA A 440 12.22 14.38 -19.71
CA ALA A 440 11.69 15.25 -18.67
C ALA A 440 11.45 14.47 -17.35
N PHE A 441 11.00 13.21 -17.42
CA PHE A 441 10.92 12.33 -16.27
C PHE A 441 12.30 12.13 -15.62
N GLU A 442 13.31 11.82 -16.42
CA GLU A 442 14.69 11.63 -15.94
C GLU A 442 15.25 12.90 -15.30
N ALA A 443 14.97 14.07 -15.90
CA ALA A 443 15.34 15.36 -15.32
C ALA A 443 14.64 15.61 -13.98
N MET A 444 13.36 15.25 -13.86
CA MET A 444 12.61 15.32 -12.60
C MET A 444 13.22 14.37 -11.55
N LYS A 445 13.51 13.11 -11.89
CA LYS A 445 14.16 12.15 -10.97
C LYS A 445 15.51 12.68 -10.47
N LYS A 446 16.28 13.32 -11.34
CA LYS A 446 17.55 13.97 -10.98
C LYS A 446 17.35 15.14 -10.01
N ALA A 447 16.34 15.98 -10.22
CA ALA A 447 16.00 17.06 -9.30
C ALA A 447 15.51 16.50 -7.94
N LEU A 448 14.68 15.46 -7.99
CA LEU A 448 14.11 14.76 -6.84
C LEU A 448 15.20 14.29 -5.88
N HIS A 449 16.30 13.70 -6.38
CA HIS A 449 17.41 13.25 -5.52
C HIS A 449 17.94 14.32 -4.55
N LYS A 450 17.95 15.60 -4.95
CA LYS A 450 18.38 16.70 -4.08
C LYS A 450 17.35 16.97 -2.98
N VAL A 451 16.07 17.02 -3.36
CA VAL A 451 14.95 17.21 -2.42
C VAL A 451 14.88 16.05 -1.43
N THR A 452 15.06 14.81 -1.90
CA THR A 452 15.14 13.61 -1.07
C THR A 452 16.29 13.71 -0.07
N ALA A 453 17.50 14.05 -0.53
CA ALA A 453 18.67 14.17 0.35
C ALA A 453 18.47 15.27 1.42
N GLN A 454 17.88 16.40 1.03
CA GLN A 454 17.53 17.47 1.96
C GLN A 454 16.45 17.03 2.95
N ALA A 455 15.37 16.41 2.50
CA ALA A 455 14.30 15.91 3.35
C ALA A 455 14.82 14.87 4.37
N GLN A 456 15.71 13.97 3.95
CA GLN A 456 16.36 13.01 4.83
C GLN A 456 17.27 13.68 5.87
N LYS A 457 17.92 14.80 5.52
CA LYS A 457 18.72 15.58 6.48
C LYS A 457 17.82 16.31 7.47
N GLU A 458 16.78 16.98 7.00
CA GLU A 458 15.80 17.66 7.85
C GLU A 458 15.06 16.70 8.78
N GLU A 459 14.72 15.49 8.31
CA GLU A 459 14.10 14.46 9.15
C GLU A 459 15.05 13.98 10.26
N LYS A 460 16.37 13.93 10.01
CA LYS A 460 17.37 13.65 11.05
C LYS A 460 17.48 14.77 12.09
N ASP A 461 17.30 16.02 11.65
CA ASP A 461 17.47 17.21 12.48
C ASP A 461 16.15 17.69 13.14
N ARG A 462 15.01 17.05 12.84
CA ARG A 462 13.67 17.50 13.27
C ARG A 462 13.46 17.32 14.79
N PRO A 463 13.09 18.39 15.53
CA PRO A 463 12.69 18.26 16.92
C PRO A 463 11.37 17.49 17.02
N THR A 464 11.35 16.41 17.78
CA THR A 464 10.16 15.60 18.04
C THR A 464 9.48 16.05 19.34
N LEU A 465 8.13 16.02 19.42
CA LEU A 465 7.38 16.38 20.65
C LEU A 465 7.74 15.51 21.85
N LYS A 466 8.15 14.27 21.58
CA LYS A 466 9.00 13.48 22.47
C LYS A 466 10.41 13.61 21.93
N GLY A 467 11.17 14.60 22.41
CA GLY A 467 12.52 14.86 21.91
C GLY A 467 13.30 13.55 21.89
N ARG A 468 13.91 13.22 20.76
CA ARG A 468 14.88 12.14 20.71
C ARG A 468 15.93 12.46 21.77
N GLU A 469 16.10 11.59 22.75
CA GLU A 469 17.07 11.86 23.81
C GLU A 469 18.45 11.98 23.14
N LYS A 470 19.20 13.05 23.48
CA LYS A 470 20.47 13.34 22.79
C LYS A 470 21.38 12.12 22.90
N ASP A 471 22.03 11.78 21.79
CA ASP A 471 22.99 10.68 21.66
C ASP A 471 22.39 9.25 21.70
N CYS A 472 21.07 9.08 21.51
CA CYS A 472 20.51 7.74 21.30
C CYS A 472 20.91 7.15 19.93
N PRO A 473 21.29 5.86 19.87
CA PRO A 473 21.51 5.17 18.60
C PRO A 473 20.20 5.15 17.77
N PRO A 474 20.28 5.15 16.42
CA PRO A 474 19.12 4.90 15.56
C PRO A 474 18.40 3.62 16.00
N PRO A 475 17.06 3.67 16.17
CA PRO A 475 16.32 2.48 16.58
C PRO A 475 16.55 1.37 15.56
N LYS A 476 16.75 0.14 16.05
CA LYS A 476 16.85 -1.04 15.18
C LYS A 476 15.60 -1.11 14.32
N LYS A 477 15.78 -1.31 13.02
CA LYS A 477 14.67 -1.61 12.10
C LYS A 477 14.48 -3.11 12.07
N LEU A 478 13.24 -3.58 12.00
CA LEU A 478 12.96 -4.93 11.55
C LEU A 478 13.40 -4.97 10.08
N GLU A 479 14.60 -5.50 9.83
CA GLU A 479 15.22 -5.43 8.50
C GLU A 479 14.57 -6.41 7.52
N PHE A 480 14.40 -5.92 6.29
CA PHE A 480 14.00 -6.69 5.13
C PHE A 480 15.19 -6.72 4.18
N THR A 481 15.67 -7.90 3.81
CA THR A 481 16.67 -7.94 2.74
C THR A 481 15.95 -7.70 1.42
N PRO A 482 16.38 -6.71 0.63
CA PRO A 482 15.81 -6.49 -0.68
C PRO A 482 15.90 -7.78 -1.52
N GLY A 483 14.76 -8.40 -1.86
CA GLY A 483 14.69 -9.57 -2.76
C GLY A 483 14.26 -10.84 -2.06
N GLN A 484 14.18 -10.81 -0.73
CA GLN A 484 13.68 -11.95 0.01
C GLN A 484 12.16 -12.05 -0.10
N PRO A 485 11.62 -13.27 -0.30
CA PRO A 485 10.18 -13.50 -0.26
C PRO A 485 9.64 -13.17 1.14
N ILE A 486 8.42 -12.65 1.23
CA ILE A 486 7.81 -12.27 2.52
C ILE A 486 7.77 -13.46 3.50
N GLU A 487 7.65 -14.69 2.99
CA GLU A 487 7.69 -15.92 3.77
C GLU A 487 9.01 -16.09 4.52
N ALA A 488 10.14 -15.65 3.96
CA ALA A 488 11.45 -15.75 4.61
C ALA A 488 11.49 -14.96 5.93
N LEU A 489 10.77 -13.84 6.03
CA LEU A 489 10.64 -13.04 7.26
C LEU A 489 9.95 -13.80 8.38
N CYS A 490 9.08 -14.73 8.02
CA CYS A 490 8.26 -15.50 8.93
C CYS A 490 9.00 -16.76 9.39
N LEU A 491 9.93 -17.27 8.58
CA LEU A 491 10.56 -18.58 8.76
C LEU A 491 11.95 -18.50 9.37
N ASN A 492 12.74 -17.53 8.92
CA ASN A 492 13.93 -17.16 9.64
C ASN A 492 13.41 -16.46 10.90
N GLY A 493 13.53 -17.12 12.05
CA GLY A 493 13.53 -16.38 13.31
C GLY A 493 14.44 -15.20 13.08
N GLY A 494 13.98 -13.99 13.41
CA GLY A 494 14.92 -12.90 13.64
C GLY A 494 15.73 -13.28 14.87
N GLU A 495 16.60 -14.28 14.76
CA GLU A 495 17.88 -14.20 15.41
C GLU A 495 18.46 -12.88 14.96
N GLU A 496 18.96 -12.11 15.92
CA GLU A 496 19.83 -10.98 15.63
C GLU A 496 20.76 -11.38 14.48
N PRO A 497 21.03 -10.50 13.51
CA PRO A 497 22.12 -10.76 12.59
C PRO A 497 23.32 -11.08 13.47
N ALA A 498 23.81 -12.32 13.40
CA ALA A 498 25.01 -12.73 14.11
C ALA A 498 26.03 -11.61 13.88
N ALA A 499 26.55 -11.05 14.96
CA ALA A 499 27.60 -10.06 14.88
C ALA A 499 28.58 -10.55 13.81
N LYS A 500 28.85 -9.70 12.80
CA LYS A 500 29.84 -10.02 11.76
C LYS A 500 31.04 -10.62 12.49
N PRO A 501 31.53 -11.82 12.10
CA PRO A 501 32.75 -12.32 12.70
C PRO A 501 33.78 -11.20 12.56
N GLU A 502 34.30 -10.74 13.68
CA GLU A 502 35.41 -9.80 13.69
C GLU A 502 36.42 -10.35 12.71
N THR A 503 36.73 -9.56 11.68
CA THR A 503 37.80 -9.91 10.78
C THR A 503 39.03 -10.05 11.67
N PRO A 504 39.68 -11.22 11.72
CA PRO A 504 40.90 -11.34 12.49
C PRO A 504 41.87 -10.28 11.95
N PRO A 505 42.63 -9.60 12.82
CA PRO A 505 43.56 -8.58 12.38
C PRO A 505 44.48 -9.21 11.31
N PRO A 506 44.79 -8.45 10.24
CA PRO A 506 45.62 -8.98 9.17
C PRO A 506 46.93 -9.51 9.77
N PRO A 507 47.44 -10.66 9.29
CA PRO A 507 48.71 -11.17 9.77
C PRO A 507 49.78 -10.12 9.53
N SER A 508 50.52 -9.80 10.60
CA SER A 508 51.70 -8.94 10.54
C SER A 508 52.75 -9.60 9.65
N HIS A 509 52.77 -9.24 8.37
CA HIS A 509 53.88 -9.60 7.50
C HIS A 509 55.12 -8.81 7.94
N PRO A 510 56.24 -9.48 8.27
CA PRO A 510 57.49 -8.80 8.52
C PRO A 510 58.01 -8.19 7.22
N SER A 511 58.39 -6.91 7.27
CA SER A 511 59.04 -6.20 6.17
C SER A 511 60.27 -6.97 5.69
N PRO A 512 60.46 -7.18 4.37
CA PRO A 512 61.68 -7.77 3.86
C PRO A 512 62.84 -6.76 3.94
N PRO A 513 64.09 -7.23 4.15
CA PRO A 513 65.23 -6.35 4.32
C PRO A 513 65.66 -5.72 2.99
N LEU A 514 65.96 -4.43 3.05
CA LEU A 514 66.63 -3.69 1.98
C LEU A 514 67.99 -4.33 1.68
N THR A 515 68.11 -4.97 0.53
CA THR A 515 69.41 -5.41 0.02
C THR A 515 69.67 -4.75 -1.34
N ARG A 516 70.77 -4.00 -1.33
CA ARG A 516 71.36 -3.20 -2.40
C ARG A 516 71.95 -4.13 -3.47
N LEU A 517 71.54 -4.00 -4.74
CA LEU A 517 72.28 -4.59 -5.86
C LEU A 517 72.44 -3.57 -6.99
N GLN A 518 73.71 -3.47 -7.42
CA GLN A 518 74.25 -2.61 -8.46
C GLN A 518 73.93 -3.15 -9.85
N GLY A 519 73.79 -2.21 -10.81
CA GLY A 519 74.21 -2.30 -12.22
C GLY A 519 73.73 -3.48 -13.07
N THR A 520 73.02 -3.22 -14.17
CA THR A 520 73.64 -3.00 -15.50
C THR A 520 72.57 -2.84 -16.60
N SER A 521 72.86 -1.91 -17.51
CA SER A 521 72.51 -1.83 -18.95
C SER A 521 71.07 -1.97 -19.46
N ILE A 522 70.61 -0.87 -20.07
CA ILE A 522 69.53 -0.72 -21.06
C ILE A 522 69.94 -1.41 -22.39
N PRO A 523 69.00 -1.96 -23.19
CA PRO A 523 68.72 -1.35 -24.50
C PRO A 523 67.22 -1.20 -24.82
N PRO A 524 66.84 -0.43 -25.87
CA PRO A 524 65.55 0.26 -25.94
C PRO A 524 64.57 -0.23 -27.03
N CYS A 525 63.33 0.26 -26.92
CA CYS A 525 62.34 0.58 -27.96
C CYS A 525 61.74 -0.53 -28.85
N SER A 526 60.40 -0.55 -28.94
CA SER A 526 59.67 -0.15 -30.16
C SER A 526 58.15 -0.18 -29.97
N CYS A 527 57.51 0.99 -30.15
CA CYS A 527 56.08 1.12 -30.43
C CYS A 527 55.80 0.77 -31.89
N SER A 528 54.64 0.17 -32.17
CA SER A 528 54.05 0.10 -33.51
C SER A 528 52.57 0.46 -33.42
N ALA A 529 52.21 1.54 -34.11
CA ALA A 529 50.87 1.92 -34.48
C ALA A 529 50.56 1.41 -35.90
N GLY A 530 49.28 1.11 -36.16
CA GLY A 530 48.71 0.86 -37.49
C GLY A 530 47.26 0.39 -37.29
N GLN A 531 46.25 1.25 -37.47
CA GLN A 531 45.53 1.48 -38.75
C GLN A 531 45.16 0.18 -39.47
N ASN A 532 43.91 -0.25 -39.29
CA ASN A 532 42.86 -0.19 -40.31
C ASN A 532 41.47 -0.28 -39.66
#